data_AF-A0A353QSR8-F1
#
_entry.id   AF-A0A353QSR8-F1
#
_cell.length_a   1.000
_cell.length_b   1.000
_cell.length_c   1.000
_cell.angle_alpha   90.00
_cell.angle_beta   90.00
_cell.angle_gamma   90.00
#
_symmetry.space_group_name_H-M   'P 1'
#
loop_
_entity.id
_entity.type
_entity.pdbx_description
1 polymer ?
#
loop_
_entity_poly.entity_id
_entity_poly.type
_entity_poly.pdbx_seq_one_letter_code
_entity_poly.pdbx_strand_id
1 'polypeptide(L)'
;MDYQQMYQKYQHALKLRDLSVDENYTLLNEIFNRKILDSISLNTQSHFIPYLSGIKEVFYFVDNEASKIDFYRDELDRIISEEK
;
A
#
# COMPACT_ATOMS: atom_id res chain seq x y z
N MET A 1 -5.89 -20.82 -2.15
CA MET A 1 -6.78 -19.65 -2.20
C MET A 1 -7.59 -19.78 -3.49
N ASP A 2 -8.90 -19.56 -3.47
CA ASP A 2 -9.70 -19.73 -4.69
C ASP A 2 -9.44 -18.62 -5.72
N TYR A 3 -9.81 -18.86 -6.97
CA TYR A 3 -9.63 -17.91 -8.08
C TYR A 3 -10.27 -16.54 -7.78
N GLN A 4 -11.47 -16.53 -7.21
CA GLN A 4 -12.23 -15.30 -6.95
C GLN A 4 -11.52 -14.40 -5.93
N GLN A 5 -10.98 -14.98 -4.86
CA GLN A 5 -10.20 -14.26 -3.84
C GLN A 5 -8.89 -13.70 -4.42
N MET A 6 -8.18 -14.46 -5.26
CA MET A 6 -6.93 -13.99 -5.88
C MET A 6 -7.20 -12.86 -6.87
N TYR A 7 -8.26 -12.99 -7.67
CA TYR A 7 -8.66 -11.98 -8.63
C TYR A 7 -9.02 -10.67 -7.93
N GLN A 8 -9.73 -10.72 -6.81
CA GLN A 8 -10.03 -9.53 -6.01
C GLN A 8 -8.76 -8.83 -5.49
N LYS A 9 -7.78 -9.59 -4.99
CA LYS A 9 -6.50 -9.03 -4.54
C LYS A 9 -5.73 -8.37 -5.68
N TYR A 10 -5.66 -9.01 -6.84
CA TYR A 10 -5.06 -8.44 -8.05
C TYR A 10 -5.74 -7.12 -8.46
N GLN A 11 -7.08 -7.10 -8.52
CA GLN A 11 -7.84 -5.89 -8.87
C GLN A 11 -7.63 -4.76 -7.87
N HIS A 12 -7.52 -5.09 -6.58
CA HIS A 12 -7.21 -4.11 -5.54
C HIS A 12 -5.80 -3.54 -5.70
N ALA A 13 -4.81 -4.42 -5.90
CA ALA A 13 -3.41 -4.02 -6.10
C ALA A 13 -3.24 -3.09 -7.32
N LEU A 14 -3.94 -3.36 -8.43
CA LEU A 14 -3.97 -2.47 -9.60
C LEU A 14 -4.41 -1.04 -9.24
N LYS A 15 -5.52 -0.91 -8.50
CA LYS A 15 -6.02 0.41 -8.05
C LYS A 15 -5.02 1.11 -7.13
N LEU A 16 -4.34 0.34 -6.27
CA LEU A 16 -3.31 0.89 -5.39
C LEU A 16 -2.07 1.35 -6.13
N ARG A 17 -1.66 0.66 -7.20
CA ARG A 17 -0.57 1.13 -8.06
C ARG A 17 -0.95 2.42 -8.78
N ASP A 18 -2.16 2.51 -9.30
CA ASP A 18 -2.62 3.73 -9.95
C ASP A 18 -2.64 4.91 -8.96
N LEU A 19 -3.01 4.66 -7.70
CA LEU A 19 -2.89 5.63 -6.61
C LEU A 19 -1.42 5.94 -6.28
N SER A 20 -0.53 4.94 -6.23
CA SER A 20 0.86 5.13 -5.80
C SER A 20 1.68 5.95 -6.80
N VAL A 21 1.25 6.03 -8.06
CA VAL A 21 1.86 6.89 -9.10
C VAL A 21 1.15 8.22 -9.27
N ASP A 22 0.03 8.46 -8.57
CA ASP A 22 -0.65 9.75 -8.58
C ASP A 22 0.24 10.82 -7.94
N GLU A 23 0.34 11.97 -8.61
CA GLU A 23 1.21 13.07 -8.19
C GLU A 23 0.80 13.64 -6.82
N ASN A 24 -0.50 13.74 -6.55
CA ASN A 24 -1.00 14.27 -5.28
C ASN A 24 -0.73 13.29 -4.14
N TYR A 25 -0.94 12.00 -4.38
CA TYR A 25 -0.63 10.96 -3.41
C TYR A 25 0.87 10.93 -3.08
N THR A 26 1.72 10.99 -4.11
CA THR A 26 3.18 11.02 -3.95
C THR A 26 3.62 12.25 -3.16
N LEU A 27 3.08 13.42 -3.49
CA LEU A 27 3.35 14.66 -2.76
C LEU A 27 2.89 14.58 -1.30
N LEU A 28 1.72 13.99 -1.04
CA LEU A 28 1.21 13.80 0.31
C LEU A 28 2.13 12.88 1.13
N ASN A 29 2.58 11.77 0.54
CA ASN A 29 3.52 10.84 1.15
C ASN A 29 4.85 11.55 1.49
N GLU A 30 5.36 12.38 0.57
CA GLU A 30 6.56 13.17 0.79
C GLU A 30 6.39 14.20 1.91
N ILE A 31 5.31 14.99 1.89
CA ILE A 31 5.02 15.98 2.93
C ILE A 31 4.90 15.31 4.29
N PHE A 32 4.20 14.17 4.36
CA PHE A 32 4.02 13.45 5.60
C PHE A 32 5.36 12.96 6.17
N ASN A 33 6.19 12.28 5.37
CA ASN A 33 7.47 11.78 5.85
C ASN A 33 8.48 12.90 6.15
N ARG A 34 8.70 13.83 5.20
CA ARG A 34 9.78 14.83 5.30
C ARG A 34 9.44 16.04 6.15
N LYS A 35 8.16 16.40 6.26
CA LYS A 35 7.75 17.62 6.96
C LYS A 35 7.02 17.33 8.25
N ILE A 36 6.21 16.29 8.31
CA ILE A 36 5.44 15.98 9.53
C ILE A 36 6.28 15.09 10.44
N LEU A 37 6.71 13.91 10.00
CA LEU A 37 7.46 12.99 10.86
C LEU A 37 8.81 13.56 11.31
N ASP A 38 9.57 14.17 10.39
CA ASP A 38 10.89 14.73 10.72
C ASP A 38 10.82 15.95 11.66
N SER A 39 9.69 16.67 11.69
CA SER A 39 9.52 17.86 12.55
C SER A 39 9.06 17.52 13.97
N ILE A 40 8.72 16.25 14.23
CA ILE A 40 8.19 15.83 15.53
C ILE A 40 9.36 15.49 16.44
N SER A 41 9.56 16.35 17.46
CA SER A 41 10.54 16.09 18.50
C SER A 41 10.13 14.87 19.35
N LEU A 42 11.10 14.19 19.96
CA LEU A 42 10.87 13.06 20.88
C LEU A 42 10.00 13.42 22.12
N ASN A 43 9.72 14.71 22.36
CA ASN A 43 8.89 15.21 23.47
C ASN A 43 7.41 15.44 23.09
N THR A 44 7.00 15.04 21.89
CA THR A 44 5.63 15.29 21.41
C THR A 44 4.63 14.31 22.06
N GLN A 45 3.45 14.81 22.42
CA GLN A 45 2.45 14.14 23.27
C GLN A 45 2.11 12.70 22.82
N SER A 46 2.05 11.77 23.78
CA SER A 46 1.83 10.32 23.59
C SER A 46 0.57 9.97 22.80
N HIS A 47 -0.42 10.85 22.74
CA HIS A 47 -1.68 10.62 22.03
C HIS A 47 -1.60 10.81 20.52
N PHE A 48 -0.60 11.54 20.01
CA PHE A 48 -0.50 11.85 18.58
C PHE A 48 0.34 10.82 17.80
N ILE A 49 1.31 10.21 18.48
CA ILE A 49 2.23 9.20 17.89
C ILE A 49 1.47 8.01 17.25
N PRO A 50 0.41 7.43 17.85
CA PRO A 50 -0.33 6.33 17.24
C PRO A 50 -0.99 6.70 15.90
N TYR A 51 -1.58 7.89 15.81
CA TYR A 51 -2.23 8.35 14.56
C TYR A 51 -1.22 8.52 13.43
N LEU A 52 -0.03 9.02 13.75
CA LEU A 52 1.05 9.16 12.77
C LEU A 52 1.61 7.81 12.32
N SER A 53 1.73 6.84 13.25
CA SER A 53 2.07 5.46 12.88
C SER A 53 1.04 4.89 11.92
N GLY A 54 -0.26 5.05 12.21
CA GLY A 54 -1.33 4.58 11.33
C GLY A 54 -1.27 5.18 9.93
N ILE A 55 -1.02 6.50 9.82
CA ILE A 55 -0.87 7.14 8.50
C ILE A 55 0.38 6.61 7.76
N LYS A 56 1.50 6.42 8.46
CA LYS A 56 2.72 5.82 7.88
C LYS A 56 2.46 4.39 7.38
N GLU A 57 1.72 3.61 8.15
CA GLU A 57 1.33 2.24 7.80
C GLU A 57 0.43 2.21 6.56
N VAL A 58 -0.45 3.21 6.38
CA VAL A 58 -1.24 3.33 5.14
C VAL A 58 -0.35 3.55 3.93
N PHE A 59 0.62 4.47 3.98
CA PHE A 59 1.57 4.65 2.87
C PHE A 59 2.35 3.37 2.57
N TYR A 60 2.89 2.74 3.61
CA TYR A 60 3.59 1.46 3.48
C TYR A 60 2.72 0.36 2.89
N PHE A 61 1.46 0.26 3.32
CA PHE A 61 0.51 -0.73 2.83
C PHE A 61 0.24 -0.55 1.34
N VAL A 62 -0.01 0.69 0.89
CA VAL A 62 -0.26 0.99 -0.53
C VAL A 62 0.95 0.60 -1.38
N ASP A 63 2.16 1.03 -1.00
CA ASP A 63 3.38 0.72 -1.75
C ASP A 63 3.66 -0.78 -1.81
N ASN A 64 3.51 -1.47 -0.67
CA ASN A 64 3.75 -2.91 -0.57
C ASN A 64 2.73 -3.72 -1.39
N GLU A 65 1.44 -3.40 -1.32
CA GLU A 65 0.42 -4.12 -2.09
C GLU A 65 0.50 -3.81 -3.59
N ALA A 66 0.82 -2.57 -3.97
CA ALA A 66 1.08 -2.21 -5.37
C ALA A 66 2.28 -3.00 -5.96
N SER A 67 3.33 -3.21 -5.17
CA SER A 67 4.51 -3.99 -5.60
C SER A 67 4.23 -5.49 -5.84
N LYS A 68 3.13 -6.03 -5.29
CA LYS A 68 2.76 -7.45 -5.41
C LYS A 68 1.91 -7.76 -6.63
N ILE A 69 1.64 -6.80 -7.52
CA ILE A 69 0.82 -7.01 -8.72
C ILE A 69 1.33 -8.18 -9.56
N ASP A 70 2.64 -8.27 -9.81
CA ASP A 70 3.21 -9.36 -10.60
C ASP A 70 3.04 -10.70 -9.90
N PHE A 71 3.25 -10.76 -8.58
CA PHE A 71 2.97 -11.96 -7.78
C PHE A 71 1.50 -12.41 -7.91
N TYR A 72 0.54 -11.49 -7.82
CA TYR A 72 -0.87 -11.81 -7.96
C TYR A 72 -1.22 -12.28 -9.38
N ARG A 73 -0.59 -11.73 -10.41
CA ARG A 73 -0.76 -12.18 -11.79
C ARG A 73 -0.25 -13.60 -11.97
N ASP A 74 0.97 -13.88 -11.51
CA ASP A 74 1.60 -15.18 -11.66
C ASP A 74 0.81 -16.29 -10.94
N GLU A 75 0.24 -15.97 -9.77
CA GLU A 75 -0.64 -16.87 -9.04
C GLU A 75 -1.99 -17.12 -9.75
N LEU A 76 -2.57 -16.11 -10.40
CA LEU A 76 -3.77 -16.29 -11.22
C LEU A 76 -3.50 -17.21 -12.41
N ASP A 77 -2.37 -17.01 -13.09
CA ASP A 77 -1.96 -17.86 -14.22
C ASP A 77 -1.75 -19.31 -13.78
N ARG A 78 -1.20 -19.53 -12.58
CA ARG A 78 -1.07 -20.88 -11.99
C ARG A 78 -2.43 -21.51 -11.75
N ILE A 79 -3.37 -20.80 -11.09
CA ILE A 79 -4.71 -21.33 -10.80
C ILE A 79 -5.45 -21.71 -12.10
N ILE A 80 -5.41 -20.84 -13.11
CA ILE A 80 -6.05 -21.09 -14.41
C ILE A 80 -5.43 -22.32 -15.11
N SER A 81 -4.12 -22.53 -14.96
CA SER A 81 -3.42 -23.66 -15.55
C SER A 81 -3.70 -24.98 -14.82
N GLU A 82 -3.94 -24.94 -13.51
CA GLU A 82 -4.31 -26.11 -12.70
C GLU A 82 -5.78 -26.55 -12.93
N GLU A 83 -6.64 -25.64 -13.41
CA GLU A 83 -8.05 -25.95 -13.74
C GLU A 83 -8.24 -26.52 -15.17
N LYS A 84 -7.18 -26.62 -15.98
CA LYS A 84 -7.19 -27.20 -17.34
C LYS A 84 -6.70 -28.64 -17.37
#